data_AF-B7QBH0-F1
#
_entry.id   AF-B7QBH0-F1
#
_cell.length_a   1.000
_cell.length_b   1.000
_cell.length_c   1.000
_cell.angle_alpha   90.00
_cell.angle_beta   90.00
_cell.angle_gamma   90.00
#
_symmetry.space_group_name_H-M   'P 1'
#
loop_
_entity.id
_entity.type
_entity.pdbx_description
1 polymer ?
#
loop_
_entity_poly.entity_id
_entity_poly.type
_entity_poly.pdbx_seq_one_letter_code
_entity_poly.pdbx_strand_id
1 'polypeptide(L)'
;MASQAGPVTLFWIEPGHFTSRAVTLVQPAGVTDREFPSNFFIKNKAVKPSVRVCKDTLSMGQLRQIVTAGIRTTNLKVEHATMFLYKFGLNLREKLQEDWTSYGVRIGSKDDEITPWDIIDVQISATVDPPAATTEPVTPMSDRALFGYLVFVYRVLTVKDRGTVQYRNNVQGKLAALLLTPPFSAPSADFSGAGGSYSGWYSNHTYLASSCDALSSSSSPRNLEDLFHRVIIVHDI
;
A
#
# COMPACT_ATOMS: atom_id res chain seq x y z
N MET A 1 -39.25 2.18 38.49
CA MET A 1 -38.85 2.71 39.81
C MET A 1 -37.52 3.43 39.63
N ALA A 2 -37.51 4.74 39.86
CA ALA A 2 -36.32 5.58 39.71
C ALA A 2 -35.37 5.39 40.90
N SER A 3 -34.07 5.37 40.63
CA SER A 3 -33.03 5.61 41.64
C SER A 3 -32.28 6.87 41.22
N GLN A 4 -32.64 8.00 41.83
CA GLN A 4 -31.96 9.27 41.65
C GLN A 4 -30.62 9.25 42.39
N ALA A 5 -29.51 9.43 41.66
CA ALA A 5 -28.26 9.87 42.26
C ALA A 5 -28.26 11.41 42.24
N GLY A 6 -28.36 12.02 43.42
CA GLY A 6 -28.34 13.48 43.58
C GLY A 6 -26.98 14.11 43.26
N PRO A 7 -26.91 15.41 42.98
CA PRO A 7 -25.67 16.07 42.59
C PRO A 7 -24.77 16.31 43.81
N VAL A 8 -23.54 15.79 43.75
CA VAL A 8 -22.48 16.13 44.69
C VAL A 8 -21.93 17.50 44.32
N THR A 9 -22.01 18.46 45.25
CA THR A 9 -21.45 19.81 45.10
C THR A 9 -20.36 20.00 46.13
N LEU A 10 -19.12 20.24 45.69
CA LEU A 10 -18.08 20.86 46.51
C LEU A 10 -17.18 21.68 45.58
N PHE A 11 -17.30 23.00 45.66
CA PHE A 11 -16.35 23.94 45.08
C PHE A 11 -15.87 24.87 46.18
N TRP A 12 -14.54 25.03 46.28
CA TRP A 12 -13.95 26.20 46.92
C TRP A 12 -12.77 26.66 46.07
N ILE A 13 -13.01 27.65 45.21
CA ILE A 13 -11.96 28.41 44.49
C ILE A 13 -12.43 29.87 44.36
N GLU A 14 -11.48 30.78 44.51
CA GLU A 14 -11.49 32.24 44.70
C GLU A 14 -12.51 33.12 43.92
N PRO A 15 -12.80 34.35 44.41
CA PRO A 15 -13.91 35.17 43.93
C PRO A 15 -13.55 35.95 42.67
N GLY A 16 -14.14 35.57 41.53
CA GLY A 16 -14.06 36.36 40.31
C GLY A 16 -14.89 35.79 39.18
N HIS A 17 -16.08 36.35 38.98
CA HIS A 17 -17.03 36.11 37.86
C HIS A 17 -17.89 34.83 37.91
N PHE A 18 -18.93 34.85 38.76
CA PHE A 18 -20.08 33.96 38.62
C PHE A 18 -21.11 34.57 37.67
N THR A 19 -21.51 33.84 36.63
CA THR A 19 -22.71 34.16 35.83
C THR A 19 -23.77 33.12 36.11
N SER A 20 -25.05 33.51 36.24
CA SER A 20 -26.18 32.61 36.51
C SER A 20 -26.61 31.77 35.29
N ARG A 21 -25.74 31.65 34.28
CA ARG A 21 -26.01 30.90 33.06
C ARG A 21 -25.49 29.47 33.22
N ALA A 22 -26.36 28.50 33.00
CA ALA A 22 -25.97 27.10 32.96
C ALA A 22 -24.92 26.88 31.86
N VAL A 23 -23.74 26.39 32.24
CA VAL A 23 -22.69 25.97 31.30
C VAL A 23 -22.91 24.49 31.02
N THR A 24 -23.31 24.16 29.78
CA THR A 24 -23.36 22.77 29.34
C THR A 24 -21.99 22.36 28.84
N LEU A 25 -21.30 21.52 29.63
CA LEU A 25 -20.08 20.86 29.19
C LEU A 25 -20.45 19.78 28.17
N VAL A 26 -20.17 20.03 26.89
CA VAL A 26 -20.35 19.06 25.82
C VAL A 26 -19.00 18.41 25.54
N GLN A 27 -18.86 17.13 25.85
CA GLN A 27 -17.72 16.34 25.40
C GLN A 27 -17.80 16.20 23.88
N PRO A 28 -16.73 16.46 23.12
CA PRO A 28 -16.74 16.21 21.69
C PRO A 28 -16.99 14.71 21.46
N ALA A 29 -18.09 14.39 20.78
CA ALA A 29 -18.45 13.01 20.44
C ALA A 29 -17.49 12.50 19.35
N GLY A 30 -16.33 12.00 19.76
CA GLY A 30 -15.35 11.38 18.88
C GLY A 30 -15.66 9.92 18.58
N VAL A 31 -16.92 9.58 18.29
CA VAL A 31 -17.27 8.20 17.91
C VAL A 31 -17.30 8.13 16.39
N THR A 32 -16.16 7.77 15.80
CA THR A 32 -16.15 7.22 14.44
C THR A 32 -16.64 5.78 14.51
N ASP A 33 -17.73 5.48 13.82
CA ASP A 33 -18.25 4.11 13.73
C ASP A 33 -17.19 3.16 13.14
N ARG A 34 -17.16 1.92 13.63
CA ARG A 34 -16.23 0.91 13.12
C ARG A 34 -16.65 0.47 11.72
N GLU A 35 -15.75 0.60 10.77
CA GLU A 35 -15.96 0.07 9.42
C GLU A 35 -15.32 -1.32 9.28
N PHE A 36 -16.12 -2.30 8.85
CA PHE A 36 -15.65 -3.66 8.54
C PHE A 36 -15.59 -3.87 7.02
N PRO A 37 -14.64 -4.67 6.51
CA PRO A 37 -14.58 -5.00 5.09
C PRO A 37 -15.88 -5.58 4.53
N SER A 38 -16.60 -6.39 5.31
CA SER A 38 -17.91 -6.94 4.94
C SER A 38 -18.92 -5.85 4.59
N ASN A 39 -18.88 -4.70 5.27
CA ASN A 39 -19.82 -3.59 5.03
C ASN A 39 -19.66 -3.03 3.62
N PHE A 40 -18.42 -2.97 3.11
CA PHE A 40 -18.15 -2.56 1.73
C PHE A 40 -18.82 -3.50 0.74
N PHE A 41 -18.60 -4.81 0.85
CA PHE A 41 -19.12 -5.77 -0.12
C PHE A 41 -20.64 -5.92 -0.04
N ILE A 42 -21.25 -5.79 1.15
CA ILE A 42 -22.71 -5.75 1.30
C ILE A 42 -23.28 -4.51 0.60
N LYS A 43 -22.74 -3.32 0.89
CA LYS A 43 -23.20 -2.05 0.32
C LYS A 43 -23.04 -2.00 -1.21
N ASN A 44 -21.93 -2.55 -1.71
CA ASN A 44 -21.57 -2.52 -3.13
C ASN A 44 -21.96 -3.81 -3.88
N LYS A 45 -22.83 -4.65 -3.30
CA LYS A 45 -23.40 -5.85 -3.95
C LYS A 45 -22.35 -6.83 -4.48
N ALA A 46 -21.34 -7.13 -3.66
CA ALA A 46 -20.24 -8.03 -4.00
C ALA A 46 -19.54 -7.66 -5.32
N VAL A 47 -19.24 -6.36 -5.49
CA VAL A 47 -18.43 -5.85 -6.60
C VAL A 47 -16.97 -5.72 -6.16
N LYS A 48 -16.03 -6.01 -7.07
CA LYS A 48 -14.59 -5.85 -6.85
C LYS A 48 -14.24 -4.37 -6.58
N PRO A 49 -13.32 -4.07 -5.65
CA PRO A 49 -12.80 -2.72 -5.49
C PRO A 49 -12.11 -2.27 -6.78
N SER A 50 -12.27 -1.01 -7.17
CA SER A 50 -11.66 -0.48 -8.40
C SER A 50 -10.46 0.41 -8.13
N VAL A 51 -9.48 0.35 -9.02
CA VAL A 51 -8.28 1.21 -9.02
C VAL A 51 -8.05 1.77 -10.41
N ARG A 52 -7.38 2.92 -10.49
CA ARG A 52 -7.11 3.59 -11.77
C ARG A 52 -5.63 3.66 -12.06
N VAL A 53 -5.28 3.29 -13.28
CA VAL A 53 -3.92 3.44 -13.83
C VAL A 53 -4.00 4.47 -14.97
N CYS A 54 -2.95 5.25 -15.15
CA CYS A 54 -2.85 6.19 -16.28
C CYS A 54 -2.93 5.46 -17.62
N LYS A 55 -2.98 6.23 -18.71
CA LYS A 55 -3.04 5.68 -20.06
C LYS A 55 -1.80 4.84 -20.38
N ASP A 56 -2.04 3.67 -20.95
CA ASP A 56 -0.99 2.75 -21.36
C ASP A 56 -0.36 3.17 -22.70
N THR A 57 0.59 4.10 -22.66
CA THR A 57 1.35 4.55 -23.83
C THR A 57 2.82 4.12 -23.82
N LEU A 58 3.30 3.57 -22.70
CA LEU A 58 4.72 3.28 -22.48
C LEU A 58 4.99 1.78 -22.56
N SER A 59 6.02 1.41 -23.31
CA SER A 59 6.53 0.03 -23.34
C SER A 59 7.20 -0.35 -22.02
N MET A 60 7.29 -1.66 -21.72
CA MET A 60 8.03 -2.14 -20.55
C MET A 60 9.50 -1.70 -20.55
N GLY A 61 10.14 -1.62 -21.73
CA GLY A 61 11.51 -1.14 -21.86
C GLY A 61 11.67 0.33 -21.45
N GLN A 62 10.74 1.19 -21.88
CA GLN A 62 10.70 2.60 -21.47
C GLN A 62 10.40 2.73 -19.97
N LEU A 63 9.44 1.98 -19.45
CA LEU A 63 9.11 1.98 -18.02
C LEU A 63 10.30 1.56 -17.16
N ARG A 64 11.05 0.52 -17.57
CA ARG A 64 12.29 0.14 -16.86
C ARG A 64 13.27 1.30 -16.76
N GLN A 65 13.51 2.02 -17.86
CA GLN A 65 14.42 3.16 -17.88
C GLN A 65 13.92 4.29 -16.98
N ILE A 66 12.65 4.67 -17.12
CA ILE A 66 12.01 5.75 -16.35
C ILE A 66 12.02 5.44 -14.86
N VAL A 67 11.62 4.23 -14.47
CA VAL A 67 11.57 3.80 -13.07
C VAL A 67 12.98 3.75 -12.48
N THR A 68 13.95 3.16 -13.20
CA THR A 68 15.33 3.11 -12.74
C THR A 68 15.93 4.52 -12.56
N ALA A 69 15.69 5.42 -13.51
CA ALA A 69 16.15 6.81 -13.44
C ALA A 69 15.49 7.56 -12.27
N GLY A 70 14.18 7.36 -12.08
CA GLY A 70 13.40 7.95 -10.98
C GLY A 70 13.82 7.44 -9.60
N ILE A 71 14.23 6.17 -9.48
CA ILE A 71 14.82 5.62 -8.25
C ILE A 71 16.17 6.28 -7.97
N ARG A 72 17.08 6.31 -8.96
CA ARG A 72 18.42 6.90 -8.82
C ARG A 72 18.39 8.38 -8.45
N THR A 73 17.43 9.12 -9.00
CA THR A 73 17.24 10.56 -8.74
C THR A 73 16.31 10.83 -7.55
N THR A 74 15.75 9.79 -6.94
CA THR A 74 14.77 9.87 -5.85
C THR A 74 13.55 10.76 -6.20
N ASN A 75 13.17 10.81 -7.48
CA ASN A 75 12.07 11.62 -8.03
C ASN A 75 11.15 10.82 -8.96
N LEU A 76 10.97 9.53 -8.64
CA LEU A 76 10.00 8.68 -9.32
C LEU A 76 8.56 9.19 -9.06
N LYS A 77 7.76 9.25 -10.12
CA LYS A 77 6.33 9.55 -10.05
C LYS A 77 5.52 8.26 -9.81
N VAL A 78 4.48 8.36 -8.98
CA VAL A 78 3.66 7.21 -8.57
C VAL A 78 2.92 6.58 -9.76
N GLU A 79 2.59 7.37 -10.77
CA GLU A 79 1.94 6.94 -12.01
C GLU A 79 2.86 5.99 -12.81
N HIS A 80 4.16 6.28 -12.87
CA HIS A 80 5.13 5.40 -13.51
C HIS A 80 5.35 4.11 -12.71
N ALA A 81 5.39 4.22 -11.37
CA ALA A 81 5.52 3.07 -10.48
C ALA A 81 4.32 2.12 -10.59
N THR A 82 3.10 2.65 -10.51
CA THR A 82 1.85 1.88 -10.62
C THR A 82 1.68 1.27 -12.02
N MET A 83 2.03 2.00 -13.08
CA MET A 83 2.03 1.45 -14.44
C MET A 83 3.01 0.28 -14.60
N PHE A 84 4.22 0.41 -14.06
CA PHE A 84 5.20 -0.67 -14.08
C PHE A 84 4.69 -1.89 -13.29
N LEU A 85 4.18 -1.68 -12.07
CA LEU A 85 3.62 -2.76 -11.24
C LEU A 85 2.46 -3.45 -11.96
N TYR A 86 1.55 -2.69 -12.58
CA TYR A 86 0.44 -3.20 -13.37
C TYR A 86 0.91 -4.15 -14.47
N LYS A 87 1.78 -3.67 -15.36
CA LYS A 87 2.28 -4.47 -16.49
C LYS A 87 3.12 -5.65 -16.03
N PHE A 88 3.93 -5.50 -14.98
CA PHE A 88 4.69 -6.61 -14.42
C PHE A 88 3.76 -7.68 -13.84
N GLY A 89 2.74 -7.26 -13.07
CA GLY A 89 1.76 -8.14 -12.43
C GLY A 89 0.91 -8.94 -13.41
N LEU A 90 0.65 -8.44 -14.63
CA LEU A 90 -0.02 -9.22 -15.68
C LEU A 90 0.76 -10.48 -16.12
N ASN A 91 2.07 -10.51 -15.86
CA ASN A 91 2.93 -11.65 -16.14
C ASN A 91 3.06 -12.61 -14.94
N LEU A 92 2.54 -12.23 -13.76
CA LEU A 92 2.48 -13.09 -12.59
C LEU A 92 1.21 -13.93 -12.71
N ARG A 93 1.34 -15.12 -13.28
CA ARG A 93 0.24 -16.02 -13.55
C ARG A 93 0.35 -17.28 -12.70
N GLU A 94 -0.75 -17.65 -12.07
CA GLU A 94 -0.83 -18.86 -11.26
C GLU A 94 -2.15 -19.57 -11.49
N LYS A 95 -2.11 -20.91 -11.46
CA LYS A 95 -3.27 -21.76 -11.68
C LYS A 95 -3.96 -22.08 -10.36
N LEU A 96 -5.24 -21.76 -10.25
CA LEU A 96 -6.04 -22.02 -9.06
C LEU A 96 -6.20 -23.51 -8.79
N GLN A 97 -6.01 -23.92 -7.54
CA GLN A 97 -6.17 -25.31 -7.10
C GLN A 97 -7.63 -25.65 -6.76
N GLU A 98 -8.43 -24.63 -6.44
CA GLU A 98 -9.84 -24.71 -6.06
C GLU A 98 -10.58 -23.43 -6.44
N ASP A 99 -11.91 -23.46 -6.38
CA ASP A 99 -12.74 -22.28 -6.60
C ASP A 99 -12.45 -21.22 -5.53
N TRP A 100 -12.18 -19.99 -5.96
CA TRP A 100 -11.90 -18.88 -5.05
C TRP A 100 -13.03 -17.85 -5.06
N THR A 101 -13.75 -17.76 -3.95
CA THR A 101 -14.76 -16.72 -3.70
C THR A 101 -14.45 -16.02 -2.37
N SER A 102 -14.55 -14.70 -2.34
CA SER A 102 -14.33 -13.88 -1.15
C SER A 102 -15.39 -12.80 -1.04
N TYR A 103 -16.05 -12.67 0.12
CA TYR A 103 -17.14 -11.72 0.36
C TYR A 103 -18.25 -11.72 -0.71
N GLY A 104 -18.57 -12.90 -1.25
CA GLY A 104 -19.56 -13.07 -2.34
C GLY A 104 -19.05 -12.72 -3.74
N VAL A 105 -17.81 -12.26 -3.86
CA VAL A 105 -17.13 -11.99 -5.13
C VAL A 105 -16.43 -13.26 -5.59
N ARG A 106 -16.77 -13.78 -6.77
CA ARG A 106 -15.99 -14.84 -7.41
C ARG A 106 -14.72 -14.24 -8.00
N ILE A 107 -13.56 -14.71 -7.53
CA ILE A 107 -12.24 -14.28 -8.03
C ILE A 107 -11.87 -15.16 -9.23
N GLY A 108 -11.97 -16.48 -9.09
CA GLY A 108 -11.73 -17.45 -10.15
C GLY A 108 -12.26 -18.83 -9.78
N SER A 109 -12.29 -19.72 -10.76
CA SER A 109 -12.67 -21.13 -10.59
C SER A 109 -11.42 -22.00 -10.50
N LYS A 110 -11.58 -23.22 -10.00
CA LYS A 110 -10.52 -24.23 -10.04
C LYS A 110 -9.96 -24.34 -11.45
N ASP A 111 -8.64 -24.47 -11.53
CA ASP A 111 -7.85 -24.57 -12.74
C ASP A 111 -7.78 -23.30 -13.63
N ASP A 112 -8.45 -22.20 -13.26
CA ASP A 112 -8.28 -20.91 -13.94
C ASP A 112 -6.86 -20.37 -13.71
N GLU A 113 -6.28 -19.77 -14.75
CA GLU A 113 -5.04 -19.00 -14.66
C GLU A 113 -5.38 -17.57 -14.24
N ILE A 114 -4.96 -17.17 -13.04
CA ILE A 114 -5.24 -15.86 -12.46
C ILE A 114 -3.96 -15.04 -12.30
N THR A 115 -4.16 -13.75 -12.17
CA THR A 115 -3.16 -12.73 -11.87
C THR A 115 -3.53 -11.99 -10.57
N PRO A 116 -2.57 -11.27 -9.96
CA PRO A 116 -2.86 -10.33 -8.88
C PRO A 116 -4.03 -9.37 -9.21
N TRP A 117 -4.16 -8.97 -10.49
CA TRP A 117 -5.21 -8.03 -10.88
C TRP A 117 -6.62 -8.62 -10.88
N ASP A 118 -6.78 -9.94 -10.80
CA ASP A 118 -8.10 -10.58 -10.78
C ASP A 118 -8.84 -10.40 -9.44
N ILE A 119 -8.18 -9.91 -8.39
CA ILE A 119 -8.86 -9.58 -7.12
C ILE A 119 -9.50 -8.18 -7.11
N ILE A 120 -9.15 -7.31 -8.05
CA ILE A 120 -9.61 -5.91 -8.14
C ILE A 120 -10.08 -5.57 -9.57
N ASP A 121 -10.75 -4.44 -9.75
CA ASP A 121 -11.10 -3.90 -11.07
C ASP A 121 -10.10 -2.81 -11.47
N VAL A 122 -9.20 -3.11 -12.41
CA VAL A 122 -8.20 -2.15 -12.88
C VAL A 122 -8.73 -1.37 -14.09
N GLN A 123 -8.96 -0.08 -13.89
CA GLN A 123 -9.44 0.84 -14.92
C GLN A 123 -8.26 1.63 -15.51
N ILE A 124 -7.92 1.33 -16.77
CA ILE A 124 -6.93 2.10 -17.53
C ILE A 124 -7.61 3.38 -18.03
N SER A 125 -7.07 4.54 -17.64
CA SER A 125 -7.58 5.82 -18.10
C SER A 125 -7.28 6.06 -19.58
N ALA A 126 -8.27 6.45 -20.37
CA ALA A 126 -8.07 6.82 -21.77
C ALA A 126 -7.53 8.25 -21.97
N THR A 127 -7.72 9.13 -20.97
CA THR A 127 -7.52 10.58 -21.09
C THR A 127 -6.36 11.13 -20.27
N VAL A 128 -5.84 10.36 -19.32
CA VAL A 128 -4.75 10.81 -18.43
C VAL A 128 -3.45 10.23 -18.92
N ASP A 129 -2.67 11.04 -19.63
CA ASP A 129 -1.33 10.67 -20.07
C ASP A 129 -0.38 10.51 -18.85
N PRO A 130 0.61 9.61 -18.94
CA PRO A 130 1.64 9.51 -17.91
C PRO A 130 2.43 10.83 -17.80
N PRO A 131 2.92 11.18 -16.60
CA PRO A 131 3.67 12.41 -16.39
C PRO A 131 4.99 12.38 -17.18
N ALA A 132 5.62 13.55 -17.35
CA ALA A 132 6.91 13.63 -18.03
C ALA A 132 7.95 12.71 -17.38
N ALA A 133 8.64 11.94 -18.22
CA ALA A 133 9.68 11.01 -17.82
C ALA A 133 10.98 11.72 -17.41
N THR A 134 11.71 11.13 -16.47
CA THR A 134 13.11 11.49 -16.22
C THR A 134 13.96 10.94 -17.37
N THR A 135 14.70 11.80 -18.06
CA THR A 135 15.46 11.46 -19.29
C THR A 135 16.92 11.10 -19.02
N GLU A 136 17.27 10.84 -17.77
CA GLU A 136 18.64 10.53 -17.36
C GLU A 136 19.09 9.18 -17.93
N PRO A 137 20.22 9.10 -18.66
CA PRO A 137 20.74 7.85 -19.17
C PRO A 137 21.17 6.96 -17.99
N VAL A 138 20.54 5.80 -17.88
CA VAL A 138 20.80 4.83 -16.81
C VAL A 138 20.71 3.41 -17.36
N THR A 139 21.59 2.54 -16.88
CA THR A 139 21.47 1.10 -17.13
C THR A 139 20.23 0.61 -16.38
N PRO A 140 19.21 0.08 -17.09
CA PRO A 140 17.95 -0.32 -16.46
C PRO A 140 18.17 -1.51 -15.52
N MET A 141 17.55 -1.45 -14.34
CA MET A 141 17.48 -2.61 -13.45
C MET A 141 16.58 -3.71 -14.06
N SER A 142 16.72 -4.95 -13.57
CA SER A 142 15.87 -6.06 -13.98
C SER A 142 14.42 -5.84 -13.53
N ASP A 143 13.45 -6.47 -14.21
CA ASP A 143 12.04 -6.30 -13.87
C ASP A 143 11.74 -6.76 -12.43
N ARG A 144 12.38 -7.85 -12.00
CA ARG A 144 12.27 -8.37 -10.62
C ARG A 144 12.85 -7.39 -9.62
N ALA A 145 14.04 -6.83 -9.88
CA ALA A 145 14.66 -5.81 -9.03
C ALA A 145 13.75 -4.61 -8.82
N LEU A 146 13.18 -4.08 -9.91
CA LEU A 146 12.26 -2.95 -9.88
C LEU A 146 10.98 -3.29 -9.12
N PHE A 147 10.40 -4.47 -9.37
CA PHE A 147 9.23 -4.94 -8.64
C PHE A 147 9.49 -5.01 -7.13
N GLY A 148 10.58 -5.68 -6.72
CA GLY A 148 10.98 -5.79 -5.32
C GLY A 148 11.18 -4.42 -4.67
N TYR A 149 11.87 -3.52 -5.35
CA TYR A 149 12.08 -2.15 -4.86
C TYR A 149 10.75 -1.43 -4.62
N LEU A 150 9.86 -1.41 -5.61
CA LEU A 150 8.60 -0.68 -5.55
C LEU A 150 7.66 -1.24 -4.47
N VAL A 151 7.64 -2.55 -4.24
CA VAL A 151 6.89 -3.16 -3.14
C VAL A 151 7.53 -2.82 -1.79
N PHE A 152 8.86 -2.81 -1.69
CA PHE A 152 9.56 -2.48 -0.44
C PHE A 152 9.42 -1.00 -0.05
N VAL A 153 9.24 -0.08 -1.02
CA VAL A 153 8.91 1.32 -0.74
C VAL A 153 7.65 1.43 0.13
N TYR A 154 6.62 0.60 -0.07
CA TYR A 154 5.44 0.59 0.80
C TYR A 154 5.80 0.32 2.27
N ARG A 155 6.72 -0.63 2.53
CA ARG A 155 7.20 -0.89 3.90
C ARG A 155 7.99 0.29 4.46
N VAL A 156 8.81 0.94 3.65
CA VAL A 156 9.55 2.14 4.06
C VAL A 156 8.60 3.28 4.45
N LEU A 157 7.52 3.48 3.68
CA LEU A 157 6.51 4.50 3.96
C LEU A 157 5.70 4.20 5.23
N THR A 158 5.27 2.94 5.43
CA THR A 158 4.50 2.56 6.63
C THR A 158 5.31 2.68 7.93
N VAL A 159 6.61 2.40 7.87
CA VAL A 159 7.52 2.48 9.02
C VAL A 159 7.97 3.91 9.32
N LYS A 160 7.90 4.82 8.32
CA LYS A 160 8.21 6.25 8.48
C LYS A 160 7.44 6.88 9.64
N ASP A 161 6.13 6.66 9.67
CA ASP A 161 5.22 7.40 10.57
C ASP A 161 5.06 6.73 11.94
N ARG A 162 5.51 5.48 12.10
CA ARG A 162 5.23 4.65 13.28
C ARG A 162 6.47 4.26 14.10
N GLY A 163 7.67 4.37 13.55
CA GLY A 163 8.90 3.85 14.15
C GLY A 163 9.92 4.91 14.57
N THR A 164 10.83 4.55 15.49
CA THR A 164 12.01 5.35 15.84
C THR A 164 12.98 5.44 14.66
N VAL A 165 13.81 6.49 14.58
CA VAL A 165 14.83 6.64 13.51
C VAL A 165 15.68 5.37 13.36
N GLN A 166 16.11 4.79 14.47
CA GLN A 166 16.90 3.56 14.49
C GLN A 166 16.14 2.36 13.89
N TYR A 167 14.87 2.18 14.26
CA TYR A 167 14.03 1.12 13.68
C TYR A 167 13.88 1.30 12.17
N ARG A 168 13.63 2.54 11.71
CA ARG A 168 13.51 2.83 10.27
C ARG A 168 14.79 2.46 9.50
N ASN A 169 15.95 2.84 10.04
CA ASN A 169 17.25 2.53 9.43
C ASN A 169 17.49 1.01 9.39
N ASN A 170 17.13 0.29 10.45
CA ASN A 170 17.25 -1.17 10.50
C ASN A 170 16.35 -1.85 9.45
N VAL A 171 15.11 -1.39 9.30
CA VAL A 171 14.20 -1.91 8.26
C VAL A 171 14.75 -1.62 6.87
N GLN A 172 15.17 -0.39 6.59
CA GLN A 172 15.77 -0.03 5.30
C GLN A 172 17.02 -0.87 4.98
N GLY A 173 17.90 -1.09 5.96
CA GLY A 173 19.09 -1.92 5.80
C GLY A 173 18.76 -3.38 5.49
N LYS A 174 17.76 -3.96 6.17
CA LYS A 174 17.27 -5.32 5.90
C LYS A 174 16.66 -5.43 4.49
N LEU A 175 15.83 -4.47 4.09
CA LEU A 175 15.22 -4.44 2.75
C LEU A 175 16.27 -4.30 1.64
N ALA A 176 17.28 -3.45 1.85
CA ALA A 176 18.40 -3.32 0.93
C ALA A 176 19.16 -4.65 0.80
N ALA A 177 19.44 -5.33 1.92
CA ALA A 177 20.09 -6.64 1.90
C ALA A 177 19.25 -7.70 1.15
N LEU A 178 17.92 -7.68 1.26
CA LEU A 178 17.04 -8.58 0.52
C LEU A 178 17.12 -8.33 -0.99
N LEU A 179 17.18 -7.06 -1.42
CA LEU A 179 17.31 -6.71 -2.85
C LEU A 179 18.62 -7.19 -3.47
N LEU A 180 19.69 -7.35 -2.69
CA LEU A 180 20.96 -7.92 -3.17
C LEU A 180 20.86 -9.40 -3.49
N THR A 181 19.93 -10.12 -2.85
CA THR A 181 19.83 -11.57 -2.98
C THR A 181 18.97 -11.97 -4.18
N PRO A 182 19.22 -13.15 -4.79
CA PRO A 182 18.26 -13.76 -5.70
C PRO A 182 16.91 -13.84 -5.00
N PRO A 183 15.82 -13.47 -5.68
CA PRO A 183 15.64 -13.31 -7.13
C PRO A 183 15.89 -11.90 -7.71
N PHE A 184 16.15 -10.91 -6.85
CA PHE A 184 16.11 -9.49 -7.21
C PHE A 184 17.45 -9.04 -7.80
N SER A 185 18.57 -9.45 -7.17
CA SER A 185 19.94 -9.19 -7.63
C SER A 185 20.19 -7.72 -8.03
N ALA A 186 19.81 -6.79 -7.15
CA ALA A 186 19.83 -5.34 -7.38
C ALA A 186 20.92 -4.65 -6.54
N PRO A 187 22.18 -4.61 -6.98
CA PRO A 187 23.32 -4.14 -6.19
C PRO A 187 23.34 -2.64 -5.87
N SER A 188 22.62 -1.83 -6.63
CA SER A 188 22.63 -0.36 -6.54
C SER A 188 21.39 0.25 -5.89
N ALA A 189 20.50 -0.59 -5.36
CA ALA A 189 19.24 -0.12 -4.79
C ALA A 189 19.38 0.18 -3.30
N ASP A 190 19.22 1.45 -2.93
CA ASP A 190 19.05 1.87 -1.54
C ASP A 190 17.73 2.62 -1.33
N PHE A 191 17.32 2.71 -0.07
CA PHE A 191 16.07 3.36 0.35
C PHE A 191 16.33 4.71 1.05
N SER A 192 17.53 5.26 0.90
CA SER A 192 17.87 6.56 1.47
C SER A 192 17.01 7.64 0.80
N GLY A 193 16.44 8.55 1.60
CA GLY A 193 15.54 9.60 1.09
C GLY A 193 14.14 9.13 0.62
N ALA A 194 13.95 7.84 0.30
CA ALA A 194 12.69 7.30 -0.24
C ALA A 194 11.47 7.60 0.64
N GLY A 195 11.62 7.51 1.97
CA GLY A 195 10.53 7.84 2.91
C GLY A 195 10.09 9.30 2.86
N GLY A 196 10.99 10.22 2.52
CA GLY A 196 10.67 11.63 2.29
C GLY A 196 10.03 11.83 0.93
N SER A 197 10.77 11.46 -0.12
CA SER A 197 10.42 11.75 -1.52
C SER A 197 9.15 11.06 -2.01
N TYR A 198 8.83 9.87 -1.49
CA TYR A 198 7.66 9.08 -1.89
C TYR A 198 6.51 9.16 -0.88
N SER A 199 6.58 10.08 0.08
CA SER A 199 5.56 10.20 1.15
C SER A 199 4.12 10.33 0.63
N GLY A 200 3.90 11.07 -0.46
CA GLY A 200 2.59 11.21 -1.09
C GLY A 200 2.04 9.94 -1.74
N TRP A 201 2.83 8.86 -1.87
CA TRP A 201 2.36 7.62 -2.46
C TRP A 201 1.44 6.85 -1.51
N TYR A 202 1.54 7.08 -0.20
CA TYR A 202 0.68 6.43 0.79
C TYR A 202 -0.81 6.80 0.62
N SER A 203 -1.11 7.97 0.06
CA SER A 203 -2.49 8.36 -0.27
C SER A 203 -2.99 7.81 -1.62
N ASN A 204 -2.12 7.17 -2.42
CA ASN A 204 -2.51 6.65 -3.72
C ASN A 204 -3.06 5.22 -3.59
N HIS A 205 -4.38 5.07 -3.71
CA HIS A 205 -5.06 3.77 -3.59
C HIS A 205 -4.59 2.74 -4.60
N THR A 206 -4.24 3.14 -5.83
CA THR A 206 -3.72 2.22 -6.85
C THR A 206 -2.39 1.64 -6.40
N TYR A 207 -1.45 2.48 -5.97
CA TYR A 207 -0.15 2.03 -5.47
C TYR A 207 -0.29 1.12 -4.24
N LEU A 208 -1.16 1.48 -3.30
CA LEU A 208 -1.44 0.65 -2.13
C LEU A 208 -2.00 -0.72 -2.52
N ALA A 209 -2.98 -0.77 -3.42
CA ALA A 209 -3.57 -2.02 -3.88
C ALA A 209 -2.52 -2.91 -4.56
N SER A 210 -1.74 -2.34 -5.49
CA SER A 210 -0.67 -3.04 -6.19
C SER A 210 0.40 -3.59 -5.24
N SER A 211 0.76 -2.84 -4.19
CA SER A 211 1.82 -3.24 -3.26
C SER A 211 1.33 -4.21 -2.19
N CYS A 212 0.10 -4.06 -1.71
CA CYS A 212 -0.48 -4.96 -0.70
C CYS A 212 -0.82 -6.33 -1.29
N ASP A 213 -1.35 -6.37 -2.52
CA ASP A 213 -1.70 -7.62 -3.17
C ASP A 213 -0.47 -8.48 -3.51
N ALA A 214 0.62 -7.82 -3.94
CA ALA A 214 1.93 -8.44 -4.08
C ALA A 214 2.46 -9.06 -2.77
N LEU A 215 2.05 -8.54 -1.61
CA LEU A 215 2.44 -9.07 -0.30
C LEU A 215 1.48 -10.18 0.17
N SER A 216 0.17 -10.10 -0.11
CA SER A 216 -0.80 -11.13 0.30
C SER A 216 -0.77 -12.39 -0.55
N SER A 217 -0.49 -12.30 -1.85
CA SER A 217 -0.33 -13.46 -2.74
C SER A 217 0.83 -14.38 -2.35
N SER A 218 1.73 -13.95 -1.46
CA SER A 218 2.80 -14.78 -0.89
C SER A 218 2.33 -15.82 0.14
N SER A 219 1.04 -15.85 0.51
CA SER A 219 0.53 -16.64 1.64
C SER A 219 -0.19 -17.97 1.31
N SER A 220 -0.36 -18.40 0.05
CA SER A 220 -0.80 -19.77 -0.35
C SER A 220 -0.84 -19.99 -1.89
N PRO A 221 -0.55 -21.18 -2.49
CA PRO A 221 0.43 -22.21 -2.17
C PRO A 221 1.49 -22.48 -3.29
N ARG A 222 2.77 -22.52 -2.86
CA ARG A 222 3.85 -23.45 -3.28
C ARG A 222 4.74 -23.23 -4.52
N ASN A 223 4.52 -22.29 -5.44
CA ASN A 223 5.48 -22.13 -6.58
C ASN A 223 6.18 -20.75 -6.71
N LEU A 224 5.78 -19.76 -5.91
CA LEU A 224 6.48 -18.48 -5.77
C LEU A 224 7.49 -18.46 -4.59
N GLU A 225 7.72 -19.63 -3.99
CA GLU A 225 8.49 -19.82 -2.75
C GLU A 225 9.94 -19.32 -2.85
N ASP A 226 10.60 -19.44 -4.00
CA ASP A 226 11.99 -18.95 -4.15
C ASP A 226 12.10 -17.43 -4.26
N LEU A 227 11.03 -16.74 -4.65
CA LEU A 227 11.03 -15.31 -4.92
C LEU A 227 10.64 -14.48 -3.67
N PHE A 228 9.78 -15.05 -2.81
CA PHE A 228 9.08 -14.29 -1.76
C PHE A 228 9.14 -14.86 -0.34
N HIS A 229 9.63 -16.10 -0.10
CA HIS A 229 9.81 -16.60 1.29
C HIS A 229 10.74 -15.74 2.15
N ARG A 230 11.59 -14.92 1.52
CA ARG A 230 12.49 -14.01 2.25
C ARG A 230 11.83 -12.67 2.64
N VAL A 231 10.65 -12.34 2.12
CA VAL A 231 9.94 -11.09 2.43
C VAL A 231 9.08 -11.24 3.69
N ILE A 232 8.62 -12.45 4.01
CA ILE A 232 7.71 -12.73 5.14
C ILE A 232 8.43 -12.70 6.50
N ILE A 233 9.77 -12.81 6.55
CA ILE A 233 10.55 -12.76 7.82
C ILE A 233 10.52 -11.36 8.49
N VAL A 234 9.89 -10.35 7.87
CA VAL A 234 9.78 -8.99 8.45
C VAL A 234 8.45 -8.76 9.20
N HIS A 235 7.54 -9.74 9.22
CA HIS A 235 6.29 -9.63 9.99
C HIS A 235 6.40 -10.11 11.45
N ASP A 236 7.47 -10.82 11.82
CA ASP A 236 7.75 -11.32 13.18
C ASP A 236 9.03 -10.72 13.82
N ILE A 237 9.39 -9.47 13.47
CA ILE A 237 10.42 -8.68 14.18
C ILE A 237 10.00 -7.22 14.36
#